data_AF-A0A7Y3XMU2-F1
#
_entry.id   AF-A0A7Y3XMU2-F1
#
_cell.length_a   1.000
_cell.length_b   1.000
_cell.length_c   1.000
_cell.angle_alpha   90.00
_cell.angle_beta   90.00
_cell.angle_gamma   90.00
#
_symmetry.space_group_name_H-M   'P 1'
#
loop_
_entity.id
_entity.type
_entity.pdbx_description
1 polymer ?
#
loop_
_entity_poly.entity_id
_entity_poly.type
_entity_poly.pdbx_seq_one_letter_code
_entity_poly.pdbx_strand_id
1 'polypeptide(L)'
;MEELQKHVKDLVVMHLFAGIRDYNGHLDREKQSRIFLKMIATDKTENLFSYLEEESSWRWGDQKAVLIDLVKSIPEKQKEQLNRDKNEILKIALKELIEKMGTEDAAKAKAALEADHAKQIAHLASEIRYGKPAQKVTWLDKLRSQINVPYAIVLIALILFLGALTFRGLLSNPEVSIEFNVGEIIGGLLVGAGAAVAGIAYAIKGGTPDRERRR
;
A
#
# COMPACT_ATOMS: atom_id res chain seq x y z
N MET A 1 -31.88 -15.87 21.30
CA MET A 1 -32.06 -14.44 21.67
C MET A 1 -30.73 -13.71 21.73
N GLU A 2 -29.75 -14.20 22.48
CA GLU A 2 -28.40 -13.59 22.53
C GLU A 2 -27.75 -13.47 21.14
N GLU A 3 -27.87 -14.51 20.30
CA GLU A 3 -27.34 -14.50 18.93
C GLU A 3 -28.00 -13.43 18.03
N LEU A 4 -29.30 -13.21 18.18
CA LEU A 4 -30.05 -12.18 17.45
C LEU A 4 -29.62 -10.77 17.89
N GLN A 5 -29.52 -10.54 19.19
CA GLN A 5 -29.04 -9.26 19.75
C GLN A 5 -27.61 -8.97 19.28
N LYS A 6 -26.76 -10.02 19.22
CA LYS A 6 -25.41 -9.93 18.70
C LYS A 6 -25.38 -9.52 17.22
N HIS A 7 -26.18 -10.14 16.36
CA HIS A 7 -26.25 -9.76 14.94
C HIS A 7 -26.71 -8.31 14.73
N VAL A 8 -27.73 -7.86 15.47
CA VAL A 8 -28.17 -6.45 15.41
C VAL A 8 -27.06 -5.52 15.87
N LYS A 9 -26.38 -5.84 16.98
CA LYS A 9 -25.23 -5.08 17.47
C LYS A 9 -24.10 -5.03 16.43
N ASP A 10 -23.75 -6.15 15.81
CA ASP A 10 -22.70 -6.22 14.78
C ASP A 10 -23.04 -5.35 13.57
N LEU A 11 -24.31 -5.36 13.13
CA LEU A 11 -24.80 -4.48 12.05
C LEU A 11 -24.68 -2.99 12.43
N VAL A 12 -25.06 -2.62 13.65
CA VAL A 12 -24.95 -1.24 14.14
C VAL A 12 -23.48 -0.81 14.19
N VAL A 13 -22.59 -1.64 14.74
CA VAL A 13 -21.15 -1.35 14.81
C VAL A 13 -20.58 -1.20 13.40
N MET A 14 -20.92 -2.11 12.48
CA MET A 14 -20.47 -2.03 11.09
C MET A 14 -20.95 -0.75 10.41
N HIS A 15 -22.21 -0.36 10.62
CA HIS A 15 -22.75 0.86 10.06
C HIS A 15 -22.03 2.10 10.62
N LEU A 16 -21.91 2.21 11.94
CA LEU A 16 -21.30 3.37 12.59
C LEU A 16 -19.79 3.49 12.31
N PHE A 17 -19.10 2.38 12.06
CA PHE A 17 -17.65 2.36 11.88
C PHE A 17 -17.19 2.39 10.42
N ALA A 18 -17.84 1.61 9.55
CA ALA A 18 -17.49 1.51 8.14
C ALA A 18 -18.38 2.42 7.27
N GLY A 19 -19.64 2.62 7.68
CA GLY A 19 -20.63 3.38 6.92
C GLY A 19 -20.49 4.89 7.00
N ILE A 20 -19.88 5.40 8.07
CA ILE A 20 -19.82 6.85 8.37
C ILE A 20 -18.44 7.45 8.05
N ARG A 21 -17.61 6.70 7.30
CA ARG A 21 -16.34 7.24 6.83
C ARG A 21 -16.58 8.24 5.69
N ASP A 22 -15.79 9.32 5.71
CA ASP A 22 -15.75 10.29 4.63
C ASP A 22 -15.10 9.70 3.36
N TYR A 23 -15.07 10.48 2.28
CA TYR A 23 -14.43 10.08 1.02
C TYR A 23 -12.93 9.79 1.14
N ASN A 24 -12.28 10.30 2.19
CA ASN A 24 -10.86 10.10 2.49
C ASN A 24 -10.62 8.89 3.42
N GLY A 25 -11.68 8.19 3.82
CA GLY A 25 -11.61 7.05 4.74
C GLY A 25 -11.43 7.44 6.21
N HIS A 26 -11.54 8.73 6.55
CA HIS A 26 -11.55 9.24 7.91
C HIS A 26 -12.93 9.08 8.53
N LEU A 27 -12.94 8.90 9.85
CA LEU A 27 -14.15 8.68 10.61
C LEU A 27 -14.75 10.03 11.00
N ASP A 28 -15.92 10.36 10.46
CA ASP A 28 -16.63 11.59 10.80
C ASP A 28 -17.40 11.40 12.11
N ARG A 29 -16.79 11.87 13.21
CA ARG A 29 -17.31 11.72 14.58
C ARG A 29 -18.59 12.51 14.80
N GLU A 30 -18.78 13.62 14.11
CA GLU A 30 -19.98 14.46 14.25
C GLU A 30 -21.16 13.78 13.54
N LYS A 31 -20.94 13.30 12.30
CA LYS A 31 -21.93 12.53 11.57
C LYS A 31 -22.27 11.22 12.29
N GLN A 32 -21.27 10.53 12.86
CA GLN A 32 -21.47 9.31 13.64
C GLN A 32 -22.35 9.53 14.86
N SER A 33 -22.08 10.59 15.63
CA SER A 33 -22.85 10.94 16.82
C SER A 33 -24.29 11.30 16.46
N ARG A 34 -24.48 12.08 15.39
CA ARG A 34 -25.81 12.45 14.88
C ARG A 34 -26.63 11.25 14.46
N ILE A 35 -26.02 10.32 13.74
CA ILE A 35 -26.65 9.07 13.30
C ILE A 35 -27.00 8.18 14.50
N PHE A 36 -26.09 8.05 15.48
CA PHE A 36 -26.37 7.28 16.69
C PHE A 36 -27.54 7.86 17.49
N LEU A 37 -27.65 9.18 17.59
CA LEU A 37 -28.81 9.85 18.22
C LEU A 37 -30.11 9.56 17.46
N LYS A 38 -30.09 9.58 16.11
CA LYS A 38 -31.24 9.16 15.30
C LYS A 38 -31.64 7.72 15.59
N MET A 39 -30.68 6.79 15.72
CA MET A 39 -30.94 5.39 16.08
C MET A 39 -31.61 5.26 17.46
N ILE A 40 -31.12 5.97 18.48
CA ILE A 40 -31.71 5.96 19.83
C ILE A 40 -33.18 6.40 19.79
N ALA A 41 -33.46 7.44 19.01
CA ALA A 41 -34.80 8.03 18.88
C ALA A 41 -35.82 7.12 18.16
N THR A 42 -35.41 6.03 17.53
CA THR A 42 -36.35 5.11 16.84
C THR A 42 -37.04 4.18 17.83
N ASP A 43 -38.35 4.01 17.74
CA ASP A 43 -39.09 3.17 18.71
C ASP A 43 -38.81 1.67 18.54
N LYS A 44 -38.56 1.23 17.31
CA LYS A 44 -38.41 -0.18 16.95
C LYS A 44 -37.06 -0.48 16.35
N THR A 45 -36.53 -1.66 16.63
CA THR A 45 -35.24 -2.14 16.12
C THR A 45 -35.22 -2.23 14.59
N GLU A 46 -36.32 -2.63 13.94
CA GLU A 46 -36.42 -2.65 12.47
C GLU A 46 -36.25 -1.28 11.81
N ASN A 47 -36.49 -0.20 12.56
CA ASN A 47 -36.42 1.17 12.08
C ASN A 47 -35.10 1.85 12.42
N LEU A 48 -34.12 1.17 13.01
CA LEU A 48 -32.83 1.77 13.37
C LEU A 48 -32.14 2.46 12.19
N PHE A 49 -32.38 1.98 10.96
CA PHE A 49 -31.78 2.51 9.73
C PHE A 49 -32.78 3.29 8.86
N SER A 50 -33.94 3.70 9.40
CA SER A 50 -34.97 4.43 8.63
C SER A 50 -34.46 5.76 8.08
N TYR A 51 -33.59 6.45 8.81
CA TYR A 51 -32.98 7.73 8.38
C TYR A 51 -32.13 7.62 7.10
N LEU A 52 -31.76 6.40 6.67
CA LEU A 52 -31.04 6.20 5.42
C LEU A 52 -31.90 6.44 4.18
N GLU A 53 -33.23 6.53 4.31
CA GLU A 53 -34.10 6.95 3.20
C GLU A 53 -33.82 8.40 2.77
N GLU A 54 -33.29 9.23 3.68
CA GLU A 54 -32.92 10.62 3.42
C GLU A 54 -31.50 10.76 2.81
N GLU A 55 -30.62 9.77 3.02
CA GLU A 55 -29.23 9.80 2.55
C GLU A 55 -29.04 8.78 1.41
N SER A 56 -29.18 9.26 0.17
CA SER A 56 -29.13 8.54 -1.11
C SER A 56 -27.77 7.90 -1.45
N SER A 57 -27.30 7.00 -0.59
CA SER A 57 -26.07 6.25 -0.79
C SER A 57 -26.41 4.77 -0.98
N TRP A 58 -26.26 4.32 -2.22
CA TRP A 58 -26.38 2.91 -2.64
C TRP A 58 -25.55 1.96 -1.77
N ARG A 59 -24.48 2.46 -1.14
CA ARG A 59 -23.59 1.70 -0.27
C ARG A 59 -24.27 1.23 1.03
N TRP A 60 -25.38 1.86 1.43
CA TRP A 60 -26.04 1.64 2.73
C TRP A 60 -27.39 0.93 2.65
N GLY A 61 -27.98 0.79 1.46
CA GLY A 61 -29.25 0.09 1.26
C GLY A 61 -29.22 -1.37 1.72
N ASP A 62 -28.06 -2.03 1.55
CA ASP A 62 -27.88 -3.45 1.90
C ASP A 62 -28.00 -3.71 3.40
N GLN A 63 -27.46 -2.83 4.25
CA GLN A 63 -27.48 -3.04 5.71
C GLN A 63 -28.88 -2.86 6.30
N LYS A 64 -29.67 -1.94 5.73
CA LYS A 64 -31.07 -1.76 6.08
C LYS A 64 -31.90 -2.97 5.69
N ALA A 65 -31.71 -3.47 4.46
CA ALA A 65 -32.41 -4.67 3.99
C ALA A 65 -32.10 -5.88 4.89
N VAL A 66 -30.82 -6.09 5.23
CA VAL A 66 -30.40 -7.17 6.13
C VAL A 66 -31.05 -7.06 7.50
N LEU A 67 -31.13 -5.86 8.09
CA LEU A 67 -31.80 -5.68 9.39
C LEU A 67 -33.30 -5.97 9.30
N ILE A 68 -33.96 -5.50 8.25
CA ILE A 68 -35.39 -5.73 8.03
C ILE A 68 -35.67 -7.22 7.85
N ASP A 69 -34.88 -7.92 7.04
CA ASP A 69 -35.05 -9.35 6.80
C ASP A 69 -34.80 -10.17 8.07
N LEU A 70 -33.75 -9.82 8.84
CA LEU A 70 -33.43 -10.45 10.12
C LEU A 70 -34.57 -10.28 11.14
N VAL A 71 -35.17 -9.09 11.22
CA VAL A 71 -36.28 -8.83 12.14
C VAL A 71 -37.56 -9.48 11.62
N LYS A 72 -37.81 -9.53 10.31
CA LYS A 72 -39.00 -10.19 9.75
C LYS A 72 -38.98 -11.71 9.91
N SER A 73 -37.81 -12.33 9.90
CA SER A 73 -37.66 -13.79 9.97
C SER A 73 -37.88 -14.39 11.37
N ILE A 74 -38.04 -13.56 12.40
CA ILE A 74 -38.18 -14.02 13.79
C ILE A 74 -39.64 -13.95 14.31
N PRO A 75 -40.02 -14.81 15.28
CA PRO A 75 -41.34 -14.79 15.91
C PRO A 75 -41.66 -13.47 16.63
N GLU A 76 -42.94 -13.07 16.69
CA GLU A 76 -43.34 -11.79 17.31
C GLU A 76 -42.92 -11.62 18.76
N LYS A 77 -43.00 -12.69 19.57
CA LYS A 77 -42.51 -12.66 20.96
C LYS A 77 -41.03 -12.30 21.06
N GLN A 78 -40.22 -12.67 20.06
CA GLN A 78 -38.79 -12.33 20.00
C GLN A 78 -38.57 -10.90 19.50
N LYS A 79 -39.42 -10.40 18.60
CA LYS A 79 -39.40 -9.00 18.15
C LYS A 79 -39.71 -8.03 19.28
N GLU A 80 -40.73 -8.32 20.08
CA GLU A 80 -41.06 -7.53 21.27
C GLU A 80 -39.89 -7.47 22.25
N GLN A 81 -39.26 -8.62 22.51
CA GLN A 81 -38.08 -8.67 23.37
C GLN A 81 -36.90 -7.88 22.79
N LEU A 82 -36.67 -7.98 21.48
CA LEU A 82 -35.63 -7.23 20.78
C LEU A 82 -35.86 -5.71 20.84
N ASN A 83 -37.12 -5.26 20.74
CA ASN A 83 -37.47 -3.85 20.88
C ASN A 83 -37.28 -3.35 22.32
N ARG A 84 -37.61 -4.18 23.33
CA ARG A 84 -37.35 -3.86 24.74
C ARG A 84 -35.85 -3.73 25.02
N ASP A 85 -35.04 -4.62 24.45
CA ASP A 85 -33.59 -4.68 24.69
C ASP A 85 -32.79 -3.72 23.79
N LYS A 86 -33.44 -3.01 22.86
CA LYS A 86 -32.83 -2.13 21.86
C LYS A 86 -31.79 -1.18 22.46
N ASN A 87 -32.11 -0.49 23.55
CA ASN A 87 -31.21 0.48 24.16
C ASN A 87 -29.94 -0.18 24.74
N GLU A 88 -30.07 -1.39 25.29
CA GLU A 88 -28.92 -2.14 25.80
C GLU A 88 -28.04 -2.64 24.64
N ILE A 89 -28.66 -3.10 23.53
CA ILE A 89 -27.95 -3.47 22.30
C ILE A 89 -27.14 -2.27 21.76
N LEU A 90 -27.76 -1.09 21.70
CA LEU A 90 -27.08 0.14 21.25
C LEU A 90 -25.95 0.56 22.18
N LYS A 91 -26.10 0.39 23.49
CA LYS A 91 -25.06 0.68 24.47
C LYS A 91 -23.87 -0.27 24.32
N ILE A 92 -24.11 -1.56 24.13
CA ILE A 92 -23.06 -2.54 23.85
C ILE A 92 -22.35 -2.21 22.52
N ALA A 93 -23.12 -1.86 21.48
CA ALA A 93 -22.58 -1.45 20.20
C ALA A 93 -21.68 -0.21 20.31
N LEU A 94 -22.10 0.80 21.09
CA LEU A 94 -21.31 2.01 21.35
C LEU A 94 -19.99 1.69 22.07
N LYS A 95 -20.03 0.78 23.06
CA LYS A 95 -18.81 0.37 23.77
C LYS A 95 -17.81 -0.30 22.83
N GLU A 96 -18.27 -1.25 22.02
CA GLU A 96 -17.40 -1.94 21.05
C GLU A 96 -16.87 -0.97 19.98
N LEU A 97 -17.68 -0.01 19.56
CA LEU A 97 -17.27 1.05 18.64
C LEU A 97 -16.13 1.89 19.21
N ILE A 98 -16.22 2.32 20.47
CA ILE A 98 -15.17 3.07 21.16
C ILE A 98 -13.88 2.24 21.25
N GLU A 99 -13.98 0.96 21.59
CA GLU A 99 -12.83 0.05 21.65
C GLU A 99 -12.15 -0.09 20.27
N LYS A 100 -12.93 -0.27 19.18
CA LYS A 100 -12.40 -0.33 17.80
C LYS A 100 -11.76 0.97 17.34
N MET A 101 -12.29 2.13 17.74
CA MET A 101 -11.67 3.42 17.44
C MET A 101 -10.34 3.57 18.18
N GLY A 102 -10.26 3.17 19.45
CA GLY A 102 -9.02 3.20 20.22
C GLY A 102 -7.91 2.34 19.61
N THR A 103 -8.25 1.16 19.08
CA THR A 103 -7.26 0.28 18.42
C THR A 103 -6.81 0.82 17.07
N GLU A 104 -7.69 1.43 16.27
CA GLU A 104 -7.28 2.08 15.02
C GLU A 104 -6.40 3.30 15.24
N ASP A 105 -6.72 4.14 16.23
CA ASP A 105 -5.92 5.31 16.56
C ASP A 105 -4.51 4.89 17.04
N ALA A 106 -4.42 3.81 17.84
CA ALA A 106 -3.14 3.21 18.22
C ALA A 106 -2.37 2.62 17.02
N ALA A 107 -3.06 1.95 16.10
CA ALA A 107 -2.45 1.40 14.89
C ALA A 107 -1.95 2.51 13.95
N LYS A 108 -2.71 3.60 13.79
CA LYS A 108 -2.29 4.79 13.03
C LYS A 108 -1.10 5.48 13.67
N ALA A 109 -1.08 5.62 15.00
CA ALA A 109 0.07 6.17 15.72
C ALA A 109 1.33 5.32 15.51
N LYS A 110 1.19 3.99 15.57
CA LYS A 110 2.28 3.06 15.28
C LYS A 110 2.76 3.16 13.83
N ALA A 111 1.86 3.19 12.85
CA ALA A 111 2.21 3.34 11.44
C ALA A 111 2.87 4.70 11.14
N ALA A 112 2.43 5.77 11.79
CA ALA A 112 3.07 7.08 11.69
C ALA A 112 4.49 7.08 12.26
N LEU A 113 4.70 6.40 13.39
CA LEU A 113 6.01 6.22 14.01
C LEU A 113 6.94 5.35 13.14
N GLU A 114 6.43 4.27 12.55
CA GLU A 114 7.17 3.44 11.59
C GLU A 114 7.52 4.22 10.30
N ALA A 115 6.60 5.05 9.80
CA ALA A 115 6.86 5.91 8.64
C ALA A 115 7.90 6.99 8.96
N ASP A 116 7.90 7.55 10.17
CA ASP A 116 8.92 8.50 10.60
C ASP A 116 10.29 7.83 10.76
N HIS A 117 10.34 6.64 11.38
CA HIS A 117 11.55 5.84 11.44
C HIS A 117 12.08 5.49 10.05
N ALA A 118 11.20 5.13 9.10
CA ALA A 118 11.59 4.87 7.72
C ALA A 118 12.21 6.11 7.05
N LYS A 119 11.67 7.31 7.30
CA LYS A 119 12.26 8.57 6.82
C LYS A 119 13.62 8.83 7.45
N GLN A 120 13.77 8.59 8.75
CA GLN A 120 15.05 8.74 9.45
C GLN A 120 16.11 7.75 8.93
N ILE A 121 15.73 6.49 8.70
CA ILE A 121 16.61 5.48 8.09
C ILE A 121 17.01 5.90 6.68
N ALA A 122 16.07 6.37 5.86
CA ALA A 122 16.37 6.86 4.51
C ALA A 122 17.31 8.08 4.54
N HIS A 123 17.12 8.98 5.51
CA HIS A 123 17.99 10.12 5.73
C HIS A 123 19.41 9.68 6.11
N LEU A 124 19.56 8.83 7.14
CA LEU A 124 20.85 8.30 7.57
C LEU A 124 21.56 7.51 6.46
N ALA A 125 20.82 6.66 5.74
CA ALA A 125 21.37 5.91 4.60
C ALA A 125 21.88 6.83 3.49
N SER A 126 21.18 7.94 3.22
CA SER A 126 21.62 8.92 2.24
C SER A 126 22.83 9.75 2.72
N GLU A 127 22.89 10.07 4.01
CA GLU A 127 23.98 10.82 4.61
C GLU A 127 25.27 9.99 4.63
N ILE A 128 25.17 8.71 4.98
CA ILE A 128 26.28 7.75 4.90
C ILE A 128 26.76 7.58 3.45
N ARG A 129 25.84 7.49 2.47
CA ARG A 129 26.18 7.13 1.09
C ARG A 129 26.60 8.32 0.21
N TYR A 130 26.12 9.53 0.51
CA TYR A 130 26.31 10.72 -0.32
C TYR A 130 26.85 11.94 0.47
N GLY A 131 27.05 11.82 1.79
CA GLY A 131 27.48 12.93 2.65
C GLY A 131 26.47 14.07 2.75
N LYS A 132 25.21 13.83 2.35
CA LYS A 132 24.15 14.84 2.25
C LYS A 132 22.81 14.27 2.70
N PRO A 133 21.91 15.09 3.27
CA PRO A 133 20.58 14.66 3.66
C PRO A 133 19.73 14.23 2.44
N ALA A 134 18.86 13.23 2.60
CA ALA A 134 18.14 12.56 1.51
C ALA A 134 17.37 13.51 0.60
N GLN A 135 16.81 14.58 1.16
CA GLN A 135 16.02 15.59 0.46
C GLN A 135 16.86 16.47 -0.48
N LYS A 136 18.19 16.50 -0.31
CA LYS A 136 19.13 17.28 -1.14
C LYS A 136 19.96 16.41 -2.08
N VAL A 137 19.74 15.10 -2.12
CA VAL A 137 20.46 14.18 -3.02
C VAL A 137 19.91 14.36 -4.44
N THR A 138 20.71 14.93 -5.32
CA THR A 138 20.37 15.08 -6.74
C THR A 138 20.67 13.82 -7.54
N TRP A 139 20.12 13.72 -8.75
CA TRP A 139 20.41 12.61 -9.67
C TRP A 139 21.91 12.53 -10.04
N LEU A 140 22.61 13.68 -10.08
CA LEU A 140 24.05 13.76 -10.29
C LEU A 140 24.84 13.18 -9.10
N ASP A 141 24.39 13.39 -7.87
CA ASP A 141 25.00 12.79 -6.68
C ASP A 141 24.85 11.26 -6.71
N LYS A 142 23.71 10.75 -7.22
CA LYS A 142 23.49 9.30 -7.42
C LYS A 142 24.41 8.71 -8.48
N LEU A 143 24.66 9.41 -9.58
CA LEU A 143 25.59 9.00 -10.63
C LEU A 143 27.06 9.06 -10.20
N ARG A 144 27.44 10.08 -9.41
CA ARG A 144 28.81 10.25 -8.87
C ARG A 144 29.13 9.40 -7.65
N SER A 145 28.18 8.60 -7.16
CA SER A 145 28.47 7.70 -6.05
C SER A 145 29.60 6.74 -6.39
N GLN A 146 30.47 6.43 -5.41
CA GLN A 146 31.61 5.52 -5.60
C GLN A 146 31.22 4.16 -6.20
N ILE A 147 29.94 3.77 -6.05
CA ILE A 147 29.38 2.54 -6.62
C ILE A 147 29.05 2.70 -8.11
N ASN A 148 28.56 3.86 -8.56
CA ASN A 148 28.04 4.05 -9.92
C ASN A 148 29.07 4.63 -10.91
N VAL A 149 30.10 5.31 -10.42
CA VAL A 149 31.19 5.88 -11.25
C VAL A 149 31.89 4.81 -12.11
N PRO A 150 32.24 3.61 -11.59
CA PRO A 150 32.87 2.56 -12.41
C PRO A 150 31.97 2.12 -13.58
N TYR A 151 30.67 1.95 -13.34
CA TYR A 151 29.71 1.55 -14.38
C TYR A 151 29.50 2.64 -15.43
N ALA A 152 29.48 3.92 -15.03
CA ALA A 152 29.40 5.03 -15.96
C ALA A 152 30.63 5.13 -16.88
N ILE A 153 31.83 4.88 -16.35
CA ILE A 153 33.07 4.84 -17.15
C ILE A 153 33.01 3.72 -18.19
N VAL A 154 32.56 2.53 -17.81
CA VAL A 154 32.41 1.39 -18.74
C VAL A 154 31.38 1.70 -19.83
N LEU A 155 30.24 2.32 -19.47
CA LEU A 155 29.22 2.71 -20.44
C LEU A 155 29.74 3.74 -21.45
N ILE A 156 30.48 4.76 -21.00
CA ILE A 156 31.09 5.77 -21.87
C ILE A 156 32.13 5.12 -22.79
N ALA A 157 32.97 4.22 -22.27
CA ALA A 157 33.95 3.49 -23.07
C ALA A 157 33.27 2.64 -24.17
N LEU A 158 32.15 1.98 -23.86
CA LEU A 158 31.37 1.20 -24.82
C LEU A 158 30.77 2.07 -25.92
N ILE A 159 30.20 3.22 -25.56
CA ILE A 159 29.65 4.20 -26.52
C ILE A 159 30.75 4.74 -27.44
N LEU A 160 31.92 5.09 -26.88
CA LEU A 160 33.06 5.56 -27.68
C LEU A 160 33.59 4.47 -28.62
N PHE A 161 33.65 3.22 -28.15
CA PHE A 161 34.06 2.09 -28.97
C PHE A 161 33.11 1.84 -30.14
N LEU A 162 31.79 1.84 -29.87
CA LEU A 162 30.76 1.74 -30.90
C LEU A 162 30.83 2.91 -31.89
N GLY A 163 30.95 4.14 -31.38
CA GLY A 163 31.09 5.33 -32.21
C GLY A 163 32.31 5.26 -33.13
N ALA A 164 33.46 4.82 -32.62
CA ALA A 164 34.69 4.63 -33.40
C ALA A 164 34.54 3.54 -34.47
N LEU A 165 33.88 2.42 -34.15
CA LEU A 165 33.61 1.33 -35.10
C LEU A 165 32.69 1.79 -36.23
N THR A 166 31.62 2.52 -35.89
CA THR A 166 30.65 3.04 -36.86
C THR A 166 31.29 4.08 -37.78
N PHE A 167 32.10 4.99 -37.21
CA PHE A 167 32.82 6.01 -37.97
C PHE A 167 33.88 5.42 -38.90
N ARG A 168 34.64 4.41 -38.45
CA ARG A 168 35.57 3.67 -39.32
C ARG A 168 34.85 2.92 -40.44
N GLY A 169 33.74 2.27 -40.14
CA GLY A 169 32.92 1.59 -41.16
C GLY A 169 32.35 2.53 -42.21
N LEU A 170 32.06 3.78 -41.84
CA LEU A 170 31.59 4.81 -42.78
C LEU A 170 32.71 5.39 -43.68
N LEU A 171 33.95 5.37 -43.21
CA LEU A 171 35.12 5.93 -43.93
C LEU A 171 35.88 4.89 -44.77
N SER A 172 35.68 3.61 -44.52
CA SER A 172 36.27 2.56 -45.35
C SER A 172 35.51 2.46 -46.68
N ASN A 173 36.15 2.86 -47.79
CA ASN A 173 35.72 2.40 -49.12
C ASN A 173 35.90 0.88 -49.16
N PRO A 174 34.84 0.08 -49.36
CA PRO A 174 34.93 -1.37 -49.22
C PRO A 174 35.63 -1.98 -50.45
N GLU A 175 36.89 -2.37 -50.32
CA GLU A 175 37.60 -3.17 -51.34
C GLU A 175 37.31 -4.68 -51.23
N VAL A 176 36.66 -5.12 -50.15
CA VAL A 176 36.13 -6.48 -50.01
C VAL A 176 34.74 -6.36 -49.39
N SER A 177 33.72 -6.79 -50.12
CA SER A 177 32.34 -6.90 -49.62
C SER A 177 32.27 -8.04 -48.62
N ILE A 178 32.74 -7.82 -47.39
CA ILE A 178 32.31 -8.63 -46.27
C ILE A 178 30.97 -8.02 -45.86
N GLU A 179 29.87 -8.68 -46.23
CA GLU A 179 28.53 -8.37 -45.71
C GLU A 179 28.52 -8.62 -44.20
N PHE A 180 29.06 -7.67 -43.42
CA PHE A 180 28.85 -7.66 -41.98
C PHE A 180 27.40 -7.28 -41.75
N ASN A 181 26.55 -8.29 -41.58
CA ASN A 181 25.16 -8.08 -41.24
C ASN A 181 25.13 -7.34 -39.90
N VAL A 182 24.48 -6.18 -39.84
CA VAL A 182 24.38 -5.36 -38.62
C VAL A 182 23.85 -6.19 -37.44
N GLY A 183 23.06 -7.23 -37.73
CA GLY A 183 22.61 -8.23 -36.76
C GLY A 183 23.72 -9.07 -36.11
N GLU A 184 24.83 -9.38 -36.79
CA GLU A 184 25.97 -10.11 -36.20
C GLU A 184 26.81 -9.22 -35.29
N ILE A 185 26.98 -7.94 -35.64
CA ILE A 185 27.69 -6.98 -34.78
C ILE A 185 26.88 -6.74 -33.50
N ILE A 186 25.57 -6.53 -33.63
CA ILE A 186 24.65 -6.38 -32.49
C ILE A 186 24.58 -7.68 -31.68
N GLY A 187 24.52 -8.84 -32.35
CA GLY A 187 24.52 -10.15 -31.73
C GLY A 187 25.80 -10.42 -30.94
N GLY A 188 26.97 -10.15 -31.53
CA GLY A 188 28.27 -10.27 -30.88
C GLY A 188 28.42 -9.34 -29.68
N LEU A 189 27.91 -8.11 -29.77
CA LEU A 189 27.88 -7.16 -28.63
C LEU A 189 26.97 -7.63 -27.51
N LEU A 190 25.78 -8.15 -27.82
CA LEU A 190 24.84 -8.67 -26.83
C LEU A 190 25.41 -9.90 -26.11
N VAL A 191 26.03 -10.82 -26.85
CA VAL A 191 26.68 -12.01 -26.29
C VAL A 191 27.89 -11.62 -25.43
N GLY A 192 28.74 -10.70 -25.91
CA GLY A 192 29.90 -10.20 -25.17
C GLY A 192 29.52 -9.47 -23.89
N ALA A 193 28.49 -8.62 -23.93
CA ALA A 193 27.96 -7.93 -22.76
C ALA A 193 27.31 -8.91 -21.77
N GLY A 194 26.54 -9.89 -22.26
CA GLY A 194 25.93 -10.94 -21.44
C GLY A 194 26.97 -11.80 -20.71
N ALA A 195 28.04 -12.21 -21.41
CA ALA A 195 29.15 -12.96 -20.82
C ALA A 195 29.92 -12.15 -19.75
N ALA A 196 30.16 -10.85 -20.01
CA ALA A 196 30.81 -9.97 -19.04
C ALA A 196 29.97 -9.77 -17.78
N VAL A 197 28.65 -9.55 -17.93
CA VAL A 197 27.71 -9.43 -16.81
C VAL A 197 27.63 -10.74 -16.01
N ALA A 198 27.60 -11.89 -16.69
CA ALA A 198 27.59 -13.20 -16.04
C ALA A 198 28.90 -13.47 -15.25
N GLY A 199 30.06 -13.12 -15.79
CA GLY A 199 31.35 -13.23 -15.10
C GLY A 199 31.42 -12.37 -13.84
N ILE A 200 30.90 -11.14 -13.90
CA ILE A 200 30.82 -10.23 -12.74
C ILE A 200 29.84 -10.77 -11.70
N ALA A 201 28.66 -11.26 -12.11
CA ALA A 201 27.68 -11.86 -11.20
C ALA A 201 28.25 -13.10 -10.48
N TYR A 202 29.04 -13.92 -11.18
CA TYR A 202 29.70 -15.08 -10.59
C TYR A 202 30.80 -14.69 -9.60
N ALA A 203 31.60 -13.65 -9.92
CA ALA A 203 32.63 -13.12 -9.02
C ALA A 203 32.03 -12.50 -7.74
N ILE A 204 30.87 -11.83 -7.83
CA ILE A 204 30.15 -11.29 -6.67
C ILE A 204 29.56 -12.42 -5.81
N LYS A 205 29.07 -13.51 -6.42
CA LYS A 205 28.54 -14.66 -5.68
C LYS A 205 29.62 -15.47 -4.93
N GLY A 206 30.87 -15.43 -5.40
CA GLY A 206 32.03 -16.00 -4.70
C GLY A 206 32.68 -15.08 -3.65
N GLY A 207 32.19 -13.84 -3.52
CA GLY A 207 32.80 -12.77 -2.73
C GLY A 207 32.18 -12.54 -1.35
N THR A 208 31.57 -13.54 -0.71
CA THR A 208 31.42 -13.53 0.76
C THR A 208 32.76 -13.91 1.38
N PRO A 209 33.51 -12.98 1.99
CA PRO A 209 34.68 -13.36 2.74
C PRO A 209 34.21 -14.02 4.03
N ASP A 210 34.65 -15.25 4.20
CA ASP A 210 34.72 -16.01 5.44
C ASP A 210 35.51 -15.20 6.48
N ARG A 211 34.86 -14.21 7.10
CA ARG A 211 35.31 -13.52 8.31
C ARG A 211 34.74 -14.23 9.53
N GLU A 212 35.04 -15.52 9.70
CA GLU A 212 34.78 -16.19 10.99
C GLU A 212 35.64 -17.42 11.28
N ARG A 213 36.82 -17.56 10.64
CA ARG A 213 37.81 -18.59 11.03
C ARG A 213 39.22 -18.03 11.10
N ARG A 214 39.53 -17.44 12.25
CA ARG A 214 40.84 -17.23 12.91
C ARG A 214 40.51 -16.32 14.11
N ARG A 215 40.25 -16.83 15.32
CA ARG A 215 41.26 -17.35 16.27
C ARG A 215 42.60 -16.64 16.15
#